data_AF-A0A968WMG1-F1
#
_entry.id   AF-A0A968WMG1-F1
#
_cell.length_a   1.000
_cell.length_b   1.000
_cell.length_c   1.000
_cell.angle_alpha   90.00
_cell.angle_beta   90.00
_cell.angle_gamma   90.00
#
_symmetry.space_group_name_H-M   'P 1'
#
loop_
_entity.id
_entity.type
_entity.pdbx_description
1 polymer ?
#
loop_
_entity_poly.entity_id
_entity_poly.type
_entity_poly.pdbx_seq_one_letter_code
_entity_poly.pdbx_strand_id
1 'polypeptide(L)'
;MDDFSRWVTPLQKKAIESSPSGGQIEYEDFPCTIATTGPLLYRLFQECWQETQIGHVVEGSVLELEFQTPPKICILYDGYLTVVTDAWHLHLCLEEHHGGPLGKTPEALRQQRLIYRASLYRRINEHGEARSWGIQFWNGANEKMMNIFLPNPYVDEQEDLLPEGKPQKEKLKLYQELRETYVLGTRQVPYKTNPLKRPYISVCRSSRCYPSQNWQPIVEAFQKAVKEADLDVYVMTSGCLEVCQLGAVAFYSGDSEIPRDRAWYTRVTPEIADLIVKEHIVGGNKVSKHLYPQSISKP
;
A
#
# COMPACT_ATOMS: atom_id res chain seq x y z
N MET A 1 20.07 -3.55 -8.95
CA MET A 1 19.16 -3.31 -10.09
C MET A 1 18.15 -4.43 -10.03
N ASP A 2 16.97 -4.16 -9.49
CA ASP A 2 15.83 -5.04 -9.68
C ASP A 2 14.94 -4.28 -10.65
N ASP A 3 15.20 -4.48 -11.95
CA ASP A 3 14.38 -3.87 -13.00
C ASP A 3 12.94 -4.33 -12.77
N PHE A 4 12.04 -3.37 -12.58
CA PHE A 4 10.63 -3.66 -12.37
C PHE A 4 10.09 -4.46 -13.58
N SER A 5 9.89 -5.76 -13.38
CA SER A 5 9.30 -6.62 -14.41
C SER A 5 7.81 -6.32 -14.53
N ARG A 6 7.39 -6.01 -15.76
CA ARG A 6 5.96 -5.89 -16.10
C ARG A 6 5.28 -7.24 -16.31
N TRP A 7 6.03 -8.34 -16.25
CA TRP A 7 5.52 -9.69 -16.35
C TRP A 7 5.61 -10.37 -14.98
N VAL A 8 4.47 -10.84 -14.49
CA VAL A 8 4.39 -11.60 -13.24
C VAL A 8 4.68 -13.06 -13.55
N THR A 9 5.64 -13.65 -12.83
CA THR A 9 5.89 -15.09 -12.90
C THR A 9 4.78 -15.84 -12.15
N PRO A 10 3.94 -16.64 -12.83
CA PRO A 10 2.85 -17.36 -12.19
C PRO A 10 3.33 -18.35 -11.13
N LEU A 11 2.65 -18.42 -9.98
CA LEU A 11 2.92 -19.47 -8.98
C LEU A 11 2.31 -20.83 -9.37
N GLN A 12 1.29 -20.83 -10.25
CA GLN A 12 0.54 -22.02 -10.66
C GLN A 12 -0.03 -22.84 -9.49
N LYS A 13 -0.30 -22.18 -8.36
CA LYS A 13 -0.75 -22.81 -7.13
C LYS A 13 -2.23 -22.54 -6.92
N LYS A 14 -2.99 -23.63 -6.80
CA LYS A 14 -4.44 -23.60 -6.52
C LYS A 14 -4.72 -24.30 -5.19
N ALA A 15 -5.75 -23.84 -4.49
CA ALA A 15 -6.23 -24.48 -3.27
C ALA A 15 -7.76 -24.43 -3.23
N ILE A 16 -8.35 -25.39 -2.53
CA ILE A 16 -9.81 -25.46 -2.30
C ILE A 16 -10.04 -25.58 -0.80
N GLU A 17 -10.94 -24.76 -0.27
CA GLU A 17 -11.41 -24.80 1.12
C GLU A 17 -12.89 -25.14 1.12
N SER A 18 -13.27 -26.30 1.63
CA SER A 18 -14.67 -26.71 1.72
C SER A 18 -15.40 -25.96 2.83
N SER A 19 -16.62 -25.52 2.56
CA SER A 19 -17.53 -24.98 3.57
C SER A 19 -18.32 -26.11 4.23
N PRO A 20 -18.63 -26.03 5.53
CA PRO A 20 -19.58 -26.93 6.19
C PRO A 20 -20.97 -26.96 5.52
N SER A 21 -21.35 -25.88 4.82
CA SER A 21 -22.61 -25.76 4.10
C SER A 21 -22.60 -26.39 2.69
N GLY A 22 -21.60 -27.19 2.33
CA GLY A 22 -21.52 -27.89 1.04
C GLY A 22 -20.94 -27.05 -0.12
N GLY A 23 -20.77 -25.75 0.06
CA GLY A 23 -20.01 -24.90 -0.87
C GLY A 23 -18.49 -25.06 -0.73
N GLN A 24 -17.74 -24.31 -1.54
CA GLN A 24 -16.27 -24.27 -1.46
C GLN A 24 -15.71 -22.89 -1.83
N ILE A 25 -14.49 -22.61 -1.40
CA ILE A 25 -13.71 -21.46 -1.86
C ILE A 25 -12.55 -21.97 -2.69
N GLU A 26 -12.48 -21.52 -3.93
CA GLU A 26 -11.35 -21.79 -4.82
C GLU A 26 -10.37 -20.62 -4.74
N TYR A 27 -9.10 -20.90 -4.54
CA TYR A 27 -8.01 -19.92 -4.51
C TYR A 27 -7.03 -20.18 -5.64
N GLU A 28 -6.55 -19.11 -6.26
CA GLU A 28 -5.41 -19.11 -7.17
C GLU A 28 -4.36 -18.13 -6.64
N ASP A 29 -3.26 -18.66 -6.14
CA ASP A 29 -2.21 -17.89 -5.49
C ASP A 29 -1.38 -17.10 -6.53
N PHE A 30 -0.98 -15.88 -6.17
CA PHE A 30 -0.06 -15.04 -6.94
C PHE A 30 1.11 -14.54 -6.07
N PRO A 31 2.25 -14.12 -6.66
CA PRO A 31 3.42 -13.70 -5.90
C PRO A 31 3.14 -12.51 -4.96
N CYS A 32 3.67 -12.57 -3.73
CA CYS A 32 3.49 -11.53 -2.71
C CYS A 32 4.57 -10.43 -2.76
N THR A 33 5.44 -10.42 -3.76
CA THR A 33 6.51 -9.42 -3.86
C THR A 33 5.94 -8.02 -4.08
N ILE A 34 6.64 -6.98 -3.64
CA ILE A 34 6.18 -5.60 -3.83
C ILE A 34 6.02 -5.22 -5.31
N ALA A 35 6.80 -5.84 -6.20
CA ALA A 35 6.67 -5.69 -7.65
C ALA A 35 5.32 -6.23 -8.19
N THR A 36 4.68 -7.14 -7.47
CA THR A 36 3.38 -7.72 -7.83
C THR A 36 2.24 -7.04 -7.07
N THR A 37 2.34 -6.98 -5.74
CA THR A 37 1.28 -6.44 -4.88
C THR A 37 1.15 -4.92 -4.99
N GLY A 38 2.26 -4.20 -5.23
CA GLY A 38 2.25 -2.74 -5.32
C GLY A 38 1.41 -2.23 -6.49
N PRO A 39 1.70 -2.61 -7.74
CA PRO A 39 0.88 -2.26 -8.89
C PRO A 39 -0.57 -2.73 -8.80
N LEU A 40 -0.79 -3.94 -8.26
CA LEU A 40 -2.15 -4.49 -8.06
C LEU A 40 -2.97 -3.60 -7.14
N LEU A 41 -2.44 -3.29 -5.95
CA LEU A 41 -3.16 -2.54 -4.94
C LEU A 41 -3.29 -1.07 -5.31
N TYR A 42 -2.27 -0.48 -5.95
CA TYR A 42 -2.38 0.87 -6.50
C TYR A 42 -3.52 0.96 -7.52
N ARG A 43 -3.59 0.01 -8.47
CA ARG A 43 -4.67 -0.03 -9.46
C ARG A 43 -6.05 -0.09 -8.79
N LEU A 44 -6.22 -1.01 -7.85
CA LEU A 44 -7.49 -1.19 -7.13
C LEU A 44 -7.91 0.09 -6.38
N PHE A 45 -6.97 0.74 -5.69
CA PHE A 45 -7.29 1.88 -4.83
C PHE A 45 -7.23 3.24 -5.52
N GLN A 46 -6.64 3.38 -6.70
CA GLN A 46 -6.54 4.66 -7.41
C GLN A 46 -7.35 4.70 -8.71
N GLU A 47 -7.46 3.57 -9.42
CA GLU A 47 -8.09 3.52 -10.74
C GLU A 47 -9.42 2.78 -10.73
N CYS A 48 -9.55 1.74 -9.90
CA CYS A 48 -10.71 0.86 -9.83
C CYS A 48 -11.42 0.93 -8.47
N TRP A 49 -11.32 2.07 -7.76
CA TRP A 49 -11.83 2.19 -6.40
C TRP A 49 -13.36 2.04 -6.33
N GLN A 50 -14.09 2.41 -7.39
CA GLN A 50 -15.54 2.20 -7.51
C GLN A 50 -15.93 0.73 -7.61
N GLU A 51 -15.00 -0.12 -8.02
CA GLU A 51 -15.18 -1.57 -8.19
C GLU A 51 -14.49 -2.37 -7.07
N THR A 52 -14.00 -1.69 -6.03
CA THR A 52 -13.19 -2.27 -4.97
C THR A 52 -13.83 -1.98 -3.62
N GLN A 53 -14.23 -3.04 -2.90
CA GLN A 53 -14.67 -2.94 -1.51
C GLN A 53 -13.68 -3.69 -0.62
N ILE A 54 -13.48 -3.21 0.60
CA ILE A 54 -12.53 -3.81 1.55
C ILE A 54 -13.32 -4.51 2.65
N GLY A 55 -12.90 -5.71 3.00
CA GLY A 55 -13.46 -6.48 4.09
C GLY A 55 -12.43 -6.86 5.15
N HIS A 56 -12.93 -7.09 6.35
CA HIS A 56 -12.33 -7.97 7.32
C HIS A 56 -13.37 -9.00 7.73
N VAL A 57 -13.20 -10.23 7.26
CA VAL A 57 -14.14 -11.33 7.49
C VAL A 57 -13.49 -12.36 8.42
N VAL A 58 -14.03 -12.49 9.62
CA VAL A 58 -13.66 -13.52 10.60
C VAL A 58 -14.90 -14.23 11.12
N GLU A 59 -14.72 -15.43 11.66
CA GLU A 59 -15.84 -16.16 12.28
C GLU A 59 -16.45 -15.32 13.42
N GLY A 60 -17.73 -14.98 13.28
CA GLY A 60 -18.48 -14.18 14.25
C GLY A 60 -18.43 -12.65 14.05
N SER A 61 -17.69 -12.12 13.07
CA SER A 61 -17.70 -10.68 12.79
C SER A 61 -17.26 -10.35 11.36
N VAL A 62 -17.99 -9.41 10.75
CA VAL A 62 -17.65 -8.87 9.43
C VAL A 62 -17.66 -7.35 9.51
N LEU A 63 -16.62 -6.74 8.94
CA LEU A 63 -16.56 -5.31 8.66
C LEU A 63 -16.31 -5.14 7.17
N GLU A 64 -17.15 -4.37 6.50
CA GLU A 64 -16.96 -4.00 5.10
C GLU A 64 -16.91 -2.47 4.96
N LEU A 65 -16.04 -2.00 4.07
CA LEU A 65 -15.80 -0.59 3.82
C LEU A 65 -15.81 -0.34 2.32
N GLU A 66 -16.56 0.69 1.94
CA GLU A 66 -16.66 1.15 0.56
C GLU A 66 -15.99 2.51 0.38
N PHE A 67 -15.55 2.76 -0.85
CA PHE A 67 -15.08 4.06 -1.28
C PHE A 67 -16.25 4.89 -1.82
N GLN A 68 -16.50 6.04 -1.19
CA GLN A 68 -17.45 7.04 -1.69
C GLN A 68 -16.78 8.05 -2.64
N THR A 69 -15.47 8.22 -2.49
CA THR A 69 -14.62 9.10 -3.27
C THR A 69 -13.25 8.45 -3.46
N PRO A 70 -12.46 8.90 -4.46
CA PRO A 70 -11.09 8.42 -4.60
C PRO A 70 -10.29 8.67 -3.31
N PRO A 71 -9.42 7.73 -2.89
CA PRO A 71 -8.58 7.92 -1.71
C PRO A 71 -7.67 9.14 -1.85
N LYS A 72 -7.55 9.90 -0.75
CA LYS A 72 -6.67 11.07 -0.66
C LYS A 72 -5.19 10.69 -0.63
N ILE A 73 -4.90 9.52 -0.07
CA ILE A 73 -3.53 8.98 0.07
C ILE A 73 -3.58 7.50 -0.31
N CYS A 74 -2.60 7.07 -1.10
CA CYS A 74 -2.31 5.66 -1.38
C CYS A 74 -0.80 5.51 -1.56
N ILE A 75 -0.09 5.18 -0.49
CA ILE A 75 1.39 5.18 -0.44
C ILE A 75 1.93 4.01 0.35
N LEU A 76 3.21 3.67 0.14
CA LEU A 76 3.93 2.71 0.98
C LEU A 76 4.76 3.45 2.05
N TYR A 77 4.39 3.30 3.31
CA TYR A 77 5.05 3.94 4.45
C TYR A 77 5.60 2.91 5.43
N ASP A 78 6.93 2.88 5.57
CA ASP A 78 7.67 1.94 6.44
C ASP A 78 7.07 0.51 6.39
N GLY A 79 7.01 -0.07 5.20
CA GLY A 79 6.48 -1.42 5.00
C GLY A 79 4.96 -1.55 4.81
N TYR A 80 4.18 -0.54 5.22
CA TYR A 80 2.73 -0.57 5.15
C TYR A 80 2.17 0.27 4.00
N LEU A 81 1.43 -0.37 3.10
CA LEU A 81 0.49 0.35 2.24
C LEU A 81 -0.50 1.07 3.15
N THR A 82 -0.60 2.37 2.98
CA THR A 82 -1.50 3.25 3.71
C THR A 82 -2.46 3.89 2.73
N VAL A 83 -3.74 3.60 2.90
CA VAL A 83 -4.82 4.19 2.09
C VAL A 83 -5.71 5.01 3.02
N VAL A 84 -5.96 6.27 2.66
CA VAL A 84 -6.71 7.22 3.50
C VAL A 84 -7.86 7.81 2.70
N THR A 85 -9.07 7.68 3.24
CA THR A 85 -10.28 8.36 2.77
C THR A 85 -10.65 9.49 3.73
N ASP A 86 -11.79 10.13 3.50
CA ASP A 86 -12.34 11.10 4.44
C ASP A 86 -12.85 10.49 5.75
N ALA A 87 -13.36 9.27 5.69
CA ALA A 87 -14.06 8.64 6.81
C ALA A 87 -13.22 7.58 7.53
N TRP A 88 -12.26 6.96 6.83
CA TRP A 88 -11.51 5.82 7.34
C TRP A 88 -10.13 5.73 6.69
N HIS A 89 -9.25 4.93 7.29
CA HIS A 89 -7.97 4.54 6.69
C HIS A 89 -7.71 3.06 6.91
N LEU A 90 -6.80 2.49 6.12
CA LEU A 90 -6.31 1.14 6.30
C LEU A 90 -4.79 1.06 6.17
N HIS A 91 -4.24 -0.01 6.72
CA HIS A 91 -2.83 -0.34 6.62
C HIS A 91 -2.65 -1.82 6.26
N LEU A 92 -1.84 -2.11 5.24
CA LEU A 92 -1.53 -3.48 4.80
C LEU A 92 -0.02 -3.65 4.62
N CYS A 93 0.60 -4.63 5.30
CA CYS A 93 2.06 -4.78 5.33
C CYS A 93 2.58 -5.49 4.07
N LEU A 94 3.14 -4.74 3.12
CA LEU A 94 3.68 -5.27 1.87
C LEU A 94 5.20 -5.49 1.91
N GLU A 95 5.88 -4.76 2.79
CA GLU A 95 7.33 -4.84 3.00
C GLU A 95 7.67 -4.77 4.50
N GLU A 96 8.93 -5.06 4.84
CA GLU A 96 9.37 -5.06 6.23
C GLU A 96 9.12 -3.69 6.88
N HIS A 97 8.31 -3.70 7.93
CA HIS A 97 8.12 -2.53 8.77
C HIS A 97 9.24 -2.42 9.80
N HIS A 98 10.15 -1.47 9.63
CA HIS A 98 11.31 -1.37 10.49
C HIS A 98 10.98 -0.75 11.86
N GLY A 99 9.88 -0.02 12.00
CA GLY A 99 9.54 0.64 13.27
C GLY A 99 10.21 2.00 13.37
N GLY A 100 10.15 2.77 12.28
CA GLY A 100 10.69 4.10 12.16
C GLY A 100 12.23 4.16 12.06
N PRO A 101 12.83 5.32 12.29
CA PRO A 101 14.25 5.57 12.02
C PRO A 101 15.22 4.74 12.86
N LEU A 102 14.79 4.27 14.03
CA LEU A 102 15.61 3.45 14.94
C LEU A 102 15.47 1.94 14.69
N GLY A 103 14.62 1.52 13.74
CA GLY A 103 14.50 0.11 13.41
C GLY A 103 13.97 -0.75 14.57
N LYS A 104 13.05 -0.21 15.38
CA LYS A 104 12.63 -0.82 16.66
C LYS A 104 11.83 -2.12 16.50
N THR A 105 11.25 -2.39 15.34
CA THR A 105 10.48 -3.63 15.13
C THR A 105 11.44 -4.82 15.07
N PRO A 106 11.31 -5.84 15.95
CA PRO A 106 12.14 -7.03 15.89
C PRO A 106 11.93 -7.81 14.58
N GLU A 107 12.97 -8.46 14.07
CA GLU A 107 12.93 -9.20 12.80
C GLU A 107 11.79 -10.21 12.73
N ALA A 108 11.61 -11.02 13.77
CA ALA A 108 10.52 -12.00 13.85
C ALA A 108 9.14 -11.36 13.65
N LEU A 109 8.92 -10.17 14.21
CA LEU A 109 7.67 -9.43 14.06
C LEU A 109 7.53 -8.80 12.67
N ARG A 110 8.64 -8.43 12.02
CA ARG A 110 8.61 -7.97 10.61
C ARG A 110 8.15 -9.11 9.71
N GLN A 111 8.73 -10.30 9.87
CA GLN A 111 8.36 -11.48 9.09
C GLN A 111 6.90 -11.89 9.34
N GLN A 112 6.44 -11.84 10.59
CA GLN A 112 5.06 -12.16 10.92
C GLN A 112 4.05 -11.21 10.26
N ARG A 113 4.35 -9.90 10.20
CA ARG A 113 3.42 -8.87 9.69
C ARG A 113 3.24 -8.90 8.17
N LEU A 114 4.30 -9.26 7.45
CA LEU A 114 4.34 -9.27 5.99
C LEU A 114 3.24 -10.15 5.38
N ILE A 115 2.68 -9.72 4.26
CA ILE A 115 1.91 -10.63 3.41
C ILE A 115 2.83 -11.77 2.96
N TYR A 116 2.45 -12.98 3.33
CA TYR A 116 3.16 -14.20 2.96
C TYR A 116 2.40 -15.01 1.91
N ARG A 117 1.08 -14.84 1.82
CA ARG A 117 0.24 -15.45 0.78
C ARG A 117 -0.81 -14.45 0.29
N ALA A 118 -1.07 -14.47 -1.02
CA ALA A 118 -2.11 -13.68 -1.66
C ALA A 118 -2.77 -14.53 -2.75
N SER A 119 -4.10 -14.47 -2.84
CA SER A 119 -4.85 -15.29 -3.80
C SER A 119 -6.04 -14.52 -4.36
N LEU A 120 -6.30 -14.67 -5.66
CA LEU A 120 -7.64 -14.43 -6.16
C LEU A 120 -8.52 -15.59 -5.72
N TYR A 121 -9.72 -15.30 -5.22
CA TYR A 121 -10.66 -16.32 -4.81
C TYR A 121 -11.98 -16.24 -5.57
N ARG A 122 -12.67 -17.37 -5.62
CA ARG A 122 -14.10 -17.45 -5.93
C ARG A 122 -14.80 -18.32 -4.90
N ARG A 123 -15.95 -17.87 -4.40
CA ARG A 123 -16.83 -18.70 -3.57
C ARG A 123 -17.81 -19.42 -4.48
N ILE A 124 -17.89 -20.72 -4.31
CA ILE A 124 -18.74 -21.62 -5.07
C ILE A 124 -19.82 -22.14 -4.11
N ASN A 125 -21.08 -22.09 -4.54
CA ASN A 125 -22.19 -22.66 -3.75
C ASN A 125 -22.22 -24.20 -3.87
N GLU A 126 -23.14 -24.83 -3.15
CA GLU A 126 -23.34 -26.30 -3.18
C GLU A 126 -23.74 -26.85 -4.57
N HIS A 127 -24.21 -25.99 -5.47
CA HIS A 127 -24.56 -26.34 -6.86
C HIS A 127 -23.39 -26.20 -7.84
N GLY A 128 -22.19 -25.83 -7.36
CA GLY A 128 -21.01 -25.68 -8.22
C GLY A 128 -20.94 -24.33 -8.94
N GLU A 129 -21.75 -23.35 -8.56
CA GLU A 129 -21.81 -22.03 -9.20
C GLU A 129 -21.00 -21.00 -8.41
N ALA A 130 -20.20 -20.20 -9.11
CA ALA A 130 -19.48 -19.08 -8.49
C ALA A 130 -20.44 -17.95 -8.11
N ARG A 131 -20.39 -17.50 -6.86
CA ARG A 131 -21.29 -16.50 -6.27
C ARG A 131 -20.60 -15.25 -5.73
N SER A 132 -19.29 -15.29 -5.53
CA SER A 132 -18.50 -14.14 -5.06
C SER A 132 -17.06 -14.26 -5.55
N TRP A 133 -16.41 -13.12 -5.79
CA TRP A 133 -15.05 -12.99 -6.29
C TRP A 133 -14.29 -11.98 -5.43
N GLY A 134 -13.00 -12.20 -5.24
CA GLY A 134 -12.19 -11.26 -4.49
C GLY A 134 -10.73 -11.63 -4.40
N ILE A 135 -10.02 -10.97 -3.50
CA ILE A 135 -8.63 -11.21 -3.17
C ILE A 135 -8.54 -11.45 -1.66
N GLN A 136 -7.81 -12.48 -1.27
CA GLN A 136 -7.53 -12.79 0.13
C GLN A 136 -6.02 -12.70 0.38
N PHE A 137 -5.65 -12.10 1.51
CA PHE A 137 -4.27 -12.03 1.99
C PHE A 137 -4.09 -12.83 3.28
N TRP A 138 -2.89 -13.34 3.49
CA TRP A 138 -2.46 -13.94 4.76
C TRP A 138 -1.07 -13.44 5.14
N ASN A 139 -0.84 -13.28 6.44
CA ASN A 139 0.44 -12.83 6.96
C ASN A 139 1.44 -14.00 7.16
N GLY A 140 2.63 -13.71 7.67
CA GLY A 140 3.68 -14.70 7.96
C GLY A 140 3.32 -15.74 9.04
N ALA A 141 2.27 -15.49 9.84
CA ALA A 141 1.70 -16.47 10.77
C ALA A 141 0.53 -17.26 10.16
N ASN A 142 0.27 -17.12 8.86
CA ASN A 142 -0.84 -17.74 8.13
C ASN A 142 -2.23 -17.29 8.64
N GLU A 143 -2.31 -16.11 9.25
CA GLU A 143 -3.57 -15.49 9.69
C GLU A 143 -4.23 -14.79 8.50
N LYS A 144 -5.55 -14.96 8.32
CA LYS A 144 -6.31 -14.22 7.31
C LYS A 144 -6.22 -12.72 7.64
N MET A 145 -5.76 -11.94 6.67
CA MET A 145 -5.75 -10.47 6.73
C MET A 145 -7.00 -9.92 6.03
N MET A 146 -7.04 -8.60 5.80
CA MET A 146 -8.10 -7.97 5.01
C MET A 146 -8.31 -8.68 3.66
N ASN A 147 -9.54 -8.64 3.20
CA ASN A 147 -9.94 -9.14 1.89
C ASN A 147 -10.41 -7.97 1.01
N ILE A 148 -10.28 -8.14 -0.30
CA ILE A 148 -10.84 -7.21 -1.27
C ILE A 148 -11.99 -7.93 -1.97
N PHE A 149 -13.17 -7.35 -1.92
CA PHE A 149 -14.32 -7.82 -2.69
C PHE A 149 -14.33 -7.14 -4.05
N LEU A 150 -14.59 -7.94 -5.08
CA LEU A 150 -14.67 -7.50 -6.47
C LEU A 150 -16.13 -7.56 -6.94
N PRO A 151 -16.49 -6.88 -8.06
CA PRO A 151 -17.89 -6.75 -8.47
C PRO A 151 -18.59 -8.09 -8.66
N ASN A 152 -19.81 -8.18 -8.11
CA ASN A 152 -20.62 -9.39 -8.21
C ASN A 152 -21.62 -9.28 -9.38
N PRO A 153 -21.54 -10.16 -10.40
CA PRO A 153 -22.46 -10.16 -11.55
C PRO A 153 -23.91 -10.48 -11.19
N TYR A 154 -24.21 -10.95 -9.97
CA TYR A 154 -25.56 -11.28 -9.51
C TYR A 154 -26.19 -10.23 -8.60
N VAL A 155 -25.48 -9.13 -8.32
CA VAL A 155 -25.94 -8.08 -7.42
C VAL A 155 -26.01 -6.78 -8.21
N ASP A 156 -27.03 -5.96 -8.00
CA ASP A 156 -27.13 -4.63 -8.62
C ASP A 156 -26.37 -3.56 -7.81
N GLU A 157 -26.65 -2.28 -8.07
CA GLU A 157 -25.99 -1.16 -7.38
C GLU A 157 -26.63 -0.84 -6.01
N GLN A 158 -27.78 -1.42 -5.71
CA GLN A 158 -28.52 -1.27 -4.46
C GLN A 158 -28.26 -2.45 -3.50
N GLU A 159 -27.28 -3.30 -3.82
CA GLU A 159 -26.98 -4.56 -3.13
C GLU A 159 -28.10 -5.63 -3.23
N ASP A 160 -29.05 -5.45 -4.14
CA ASP A 160 -30.12 -6.40 -4.35
C ASP A 160 -29.69 -7.53 -5.31
N LEU A 161 -30.17 -8.74 -5.05
CA LEU A 161 -29.96 -9.87 -5.95
C LEU A 161 -30.74 -9.66 -7.24
N LEU A 162 -30.04 -9.75 -8.36
CA LEU A 162 -30.63 -9.73 -9.69
C LEU A 162 -31.54 -10.95 -9.90
N PRO A 163 -32.57 -10.83 -10.76
CA PRO A 163 -33.42 -11.96 -11.10
C PRO A 163 -32.62 -13.16 -11.62
N GLU A 164 -33.09 -14.35 -11.28
CA GLU A 164 -32.46 -15.61 -11.69
C GLU A 164 -32.25 -15.65 -13.22
N GLY A 165 -31.05 -16.11 -13.63
CA GLY A 165 -30.67 -16.19 -15.04
C GLY A 165 -30.29 -14.87 -15.72
N LYS A 166 -30.25 -13.73 -15.00
CA LYS A 166 -29.87 -12.42 -15.56
C LYS A 166 -28.57 -11.83 -14.97
N PRO A 167 -27.43 -12.54 -14.98
CA PRO A 167 -26.18 -11.98 -14.48
C PRO A 167 -25.65 -10.86 -15.39
N GLN A 168 -25.16 -9.79 -14.78
CA GLN A 168 -24.38 -8.72 -15.41
C GLN A 168 -22.92 -9.17 -15.57
N LYS A 169 -22.66 -10.01 -16.59
CA LYS A 169 -21.35 -10.67 -16.78
C LYS A 169 -20.19 -9.69 -16.98
N GLU A 170 -20.47 -8.50 -17.48
CA GLU A 170 -19.52 -7.39 -17.63
C GLU A 170 -18.84 -7.01 -16.31
N LYS A 171 -19.49 -7.21 -15.14
CA LYS A 171 -18.90 -6.99 -13.82
C LYS A 171 -17.69 -7.89 -13.54
N LEU A 172 -17.53 -9.01 -14.25
CA LEU A 172 -16.38 -9.90 -14.11
C LEU A 172 -15.11 -9.40 -14.82
N LYS A 173 -15.20 -8.30 -15.58
CA LYS A 173 -14.07 -7.78 -16.35
C LYS A 173 -12.85 -7.52 -15.46
N LEU A 174 -13.01 -6.79 -14.35
CA LEU A 174 -11.90 -6.50 -13.44
C LEU A 174 -11.25 -7.77 -12.90
N TYR A 175 -12.05 -8.74 -12.43
CA TYR A 175 -11.55 -10.03 -11.96
C TYR A 175 -10.72 -10.76 -13.03
N GLN A 176 -11.21 -10.81 -14.28
CA GLN A 176 -10.52 -11.46 -15.39
C GLN A 176 -9.18 -10.78 -15.69
N GLU A 177 -9.15 -9.45 -15.76
CA GLU A 177 -7.92 -8.70 -16.04
C GLU A 177 -6.87 -8.89 -14.93
N LEU A 178 -7.30 -8.89 -13.66
CA LEU A 178 -6.41 -9.16 -12.52
C LEU A 178 -5.86 -10.59 -12.58
N ARG A 179 -6.70 -11.57 -12.91
CA ARG A 179 -6.29 -12.97 -13.04
C ARG A 179 -5.29 -13.16 -14.18
N GLU A 180 -5.56 -12.59 -15.36
CA GLU A 180 -4.64 -12.63 -16.51
C GLU A 180 -3.27 -12.01 -16.18
N THR A 181 -3.28 -10.90 -15.45
CA THR A 181 -2.07 -10.15 -15.14
C THR A 181 -1.25 -10.81 -14.02
N TYR A 182 -1.89 -11.11 -12.88
CA TYR A 182 -1.19 -11.43 -11.65
C TYR A 182 -1.15 -12.93 -11.32
N VAL A 183 -2.12 -13.71 -11.82
CA VAL A 183 -2.17 -15.17 -11.58
C VAL A 183 -1.59 -15.93 -12.76
N LEU A 184 -2.03 -15.59 -13.98
CA LEU A 184 -1.63 -16.31 -15.20
C LEU A 184 -0.37 -15.74 -15.85
N GLY A 185 -0.03 -14.47 -15.58
CA GLY A 185 1.11 -13.80 -16.19
C GLY A 185 0.99 -13.63 -17.71
N THR A 186 -0.23 -13.71 -18.26
CA THR A 186 -0.50 -13.61 -19.72
C THR A 186 -0.75 -12.17 -20.17
N ARG A 187 -0.87 -11.23 -19.23
CA ARG A 187 -1.03 -9.81 -19.48
C ARG A 187 0.03 -9.01 -18.70
N GLN A 188 0.53 -7.96 -19.32
CA GLN A 188 1.49 -7.06 -18.66
C GLN A 188 0.82 -6.23 -17.57
N VAL A 189 1.55 -6.02 -16.48
CA VAL A 189 1.26 -4.98 -15.51
C VAL A 189 1.21 -3.62 -16.24
N PRO A 190 0.15 -2.81 -16.05
CA PRO A 190 -0.11 -1.61 -16.87
C PRO A 190 0.75 -0.40 -16.48
N TYR A 191 1.83 -0.59 -15.73
CA TYR A 191 2.75 0.47 -15.31
C TYR A 191 4.16 0.20 -15.85
N LYS A 192 4.93 1.28 -16.07
CA LYS A 192 6.34 1.19 -16.46
C LYS A 192 7.27 1.01 -15.25
N THR A 193 6.86 1.51 -14.09
CA THR A 193 7.52 1.41 -12.79
C THR A 193 6.49 1.00 -11.74
N ASN A 194 6.92 0.60 -10.55
CA ASN A 194 5.99 0.31 -9.47
C ASN A 194 5.43 1.62 -8.88
N PRO A 195 4.12 1.90 -9.02
CA PRO A 195 3.55 3.19 -8.60
C PRO A 195 3.62 3.43 -7.08
N LEU A 196 3.62 2.37 -6.26
CA LEU A 196 3.80 2.50 -4.80
C LEU A 196 5.24 2.76 -4.37
N LYS A 197 6.18 2.68 -5.31
CA LYS A 197 7.60 2.95 -5.09
C LYS A 197 8.00 4.37 -5.52
N ARG A 198 7.03 5.17 -5.98
CA ARG A 198 7.27 6.59 -6.26
C ARG A 198 7.75 7.29 -4.98
N PRO A 199 8.85 8.07 -5.03
CA PRO A 199 9.39 8.71 -3.85
C PRO A 199 8.44 9.78 -3.29
N TYR A 200 8.48 9.96 -1.97
CA TYR A 200 7.75 11.02 -1.30
C TYR A 200 8.51 11.58 -0.10
N ILE A 201 8.14 12.82 0.25
CA ILE A 201 8.55 13.50 1.47
C ILE A 201 7.32 13.63 2.38
N SER A 202 7.41 13.09 3.58
CA SER A 202 6.38 13.21 4.61
C SER A 202 6.83 14.13 5.72
N VAL A 203 6.09 15.22 5.95
CA VAL A 203 6.32 16.15 7.06
C VAL A 203 5.36 15.85 8.22
N CYS A 204 5.92 15.68 9.42
CA CYS A 204 5.14 15.38 10.62
C CYS A 204 4.26 16.57 11.04
N ARG A 205 2.96 16.32 11.28
CA ARG A 205 1.96 17.33 11.73
C ARG A 205 1.56 17.23 13.19
N SER A 206 2.22 16.41 13.99
CA SER A 206 1.83 16.21 15.38
C SER A 206 1.77 17.53 16.15
N SER A 207 0.71 17.72 16.93
CA SER A 207 0.50 18.87 17.82
C SER A 207 1.61 19.04 18.87
N ARG A 208 2.48 18.04 19.02
CA ARG A 208 3.64 18.04 19.92
C ARG A 208 4.94 18.57 19.27
N CYS A 209 4.94 18.84 17.96
CA CYS A 209 6.12 19.28 17.20
C CYS A 209 5.99 20.75 16.78
N TYR A 210 7.09 21.52 16.85
CA TYR A 210 7.33 22.86 16.26
C TYR A 210 6.24 23.92 16.55
N PRO A 211 6.60 25.01 17.23
CA PRO A 211 6.07 25.49 18.53
C PRO A 211 4.56 25.33 18.79
N SER A 212 3.70 25.22 17.78
CA SER A 212 2.26 24.91 17.85
C SER A 212 1.71 24.61 16.44
N GLN A 213 2.01 23.45 15.84
CA GLN A 213 1.46 23.04 14.53
C GLN A 213 1.86 23.92 13.33
N ASN A 214 2.95 24.68 13.42
CA ASN A 214 3.41 25.54 12.30
C ASN A 214 4.24 24.74 11.27
N TRP A 215 3.68 23.64 10.75
CA TRP A 215 4.33 22.74 9.80
C TRP A 215 4.15 23.20 8.35
N GLN A 216 3.13 24.03 8.06
CA GLN A 216 2.77 24.47 6.71
C GLN A 216 3.97 25.09 5.97
N PRO A 217 4.78 25.99 6.58
CA PRO A 217 5.91 26.59 5.87
C PRO A 217 6.96 25.56 5.43
N ILE A 218 7.12 24.47 6.18
CA ILE A 218 8.07 23.40 5.83
C ILE A 218 7.55 22.60 4.63
N VAL A 219 6.26 22.28 4.61
CA VAL A 219 5.63 21.57 3.48
C VAL A 219 5.66 22.44 2.22
N GLU A 220 5.33 23.72 2.35
CA GLU A 220 5.36 24.68 1.23
C GLU A 220 6.78 24.83 0.67
N ALA A 221 7.80 24.89 1.53
CA ALA A 221 9.20 24.91 1.10
C ALA A 221 9.58 23.63 0.33
N PHE A 222 9.24 22.44 0.86
CA PHE A 222 9.47 21.19 0.12
C PHE A 222 8.74 21.15 -1.22
N GLN A 223 7.46 21.54 -1.26
CA GLN A 223 6.66 21.58 -2.48
C GLN A 223 7.27 22.53 -3.52
N LYS A 224 7.68 23.72 -3.08
CA LYS A 224 8.35 24.70 -3.93
C LYS A 224 9.67 24.14 -4.47
N ALA A 225 10.55 23.65 -3.62
CA ALA A 225 11.86 23.15 -4.01
C ALA A 225 11.78 21.92 -4.93
N VAL A 226 10.87 20.98 -4.67
CA VAL A 226 10.62 19.82 -5.53
C VAL A 226 10.13 20.27 -6.92
N LYS A 227 9.22 21.23 -6.97
CA LYS A 227 8.70 21.78 -8.22
C LYS A 227 9.76 22.55 -9.02
N GLU A 228 10.56 23.37 -8.35
CA GLU A 228 11.65 24.14 -8.98
C GLU A 228 12.76 23.23 -9.53
N ALA A 229 12.96 22.07 -8.91
CA ALA A 229 13.91 21.06 -9.36
C ALA A 229 13.32 20.05 -10.38
N ASP A 230 12.05 20.19 -10.77
CA ASP A 230 11.33 19.29 -11.69
C ASP A 230 11.39 17.80 -11.26
N LEU A 231 11.23 17.55 -9.96
CA LEU A 231 11.32 16.22 -9.37
C LEU A 231 9.95 15.54 -9.27
N ASP A 232 9.86 14.26 -9.62
CA ASP A 232 8.64 13.44 -9.47
C ASP A 232 8.41 12.94 -8.03
N VAL A 233 8.66 13.79 -7.03
CA VAL A 233 8.58 13.45 -5.60
C VAL A 233 7.30 14.02 -5.01
N TYR A 234 6.47 13.17 -4.40
CA TYR A 234 5.24 13.66 -3.78
C TYR A 234 5.52 14.24 -2.39
N VAL A 235 5.01 15.44 -2.09
CA VAL A 235 5.17 16.06 -0.76
C VAL A 235 3.86 16.00 -0.02
N MET A 236 3.87 15.40 1.16
CA MET A 236 2.69 15.14 1.96
C MET A 236 2.95 15.41 3.43
N THR A 237 1.91 15.17 4.21
CA THR A 237 1.99 15.25 5.65
C THR A 237 1.56 13.97 6.32
N SER A 238 2.16 13.64 7.47
CA SER A 238 1.79 12.49 8.30
C SER A 238 1.37 12.91 9.70
N GLY A 239 0.75 11.97 10.43
CA GLY A 239 0.59 12.04 11.88
C GLY A 239 1.93 12.04 12.63
N CYS A 240 1.87 11.79 13.94
CA CYS A 240 3.07 11.74 14.79
C CYS A 240 4.04 10.64 14.35
N LEU A 241 5.31 11.00 14.19
CA LEU A 241 6.39 10.06 13.85
C LEU A 241 7.24 9.63 15.06
N GLU A 242 6.84 10.04 16.26
CA GLU A 242 7.39 9.61 17.57
C GLU A 242 8.90 9.83 17.81
N VAL A 243 9.57 10.60 16.95
CA VAL A 243 11.03 10.84 16.99
C VAL A 243 11.36 12.30 17.32
N CYS A 244 10.38 13.03 17.84
CA CYS A 244 10.29 14.50 17.81
C CYS A 244 10.95 15.25 18.98
N GLN A 245 11.73 14.58 19.85
CA GLN A 245 12.41 15.27 20.94
C GLN A 245 13.41 16.36 20.45
N LEU A 246 13.65 16.42 19.15
CA LEU A 246 14.63 17.30 18.50
C LEU A 246 14.00 18.36 17.57
N GLY A 247 12.67 18.49 17.47
CA GLY A 247 12.01 19.48 16.59
C GLY A 247 11.25 18.86 15.41
N ALA A 248 10.89 19.68 14.40
CA ALA A 248 10.13 19.24 13.23
C ALA A 248 10.84 18.12 12.47
N VAL A 249 10.05 17.15 11.99
CA VAL A 249 10.54 15.91 11.36
C VAL A 249 10.05 15.82 9.93
N ALA A 250 10.95 15.49 9.01
CA ALA A 250 10.63 15.10 7.65
C ALA A 250 11.22 13.72 7.34
N PHE A 251 10.46 12.87 6.66
CA PHE A 251 10.92 11.58 6.16
C PHE A 251 10.91 11.61 4.64
N TYR A 252 12.04 11.29 4.02
CA TYR A 252 12.13 11.02 2.60
C TYR A 252 12.20 9.50 2.38
N SER A 253 11.27 8.97 1.59
CA SER A 253 11.15 7.53 1.33
C SER A 253 12.35 6.93 0.60
N GLY A 254 13.15 7.77 -0.06
CA GLY A 254 14.23 7.35 -0.95
C GLY A 254 13.72 6.99 -2.34
N ASP A 255 14.65 6.97 -3.30
CA ASP A 255 14.42 6.37 -4.60
C ASP A 255 14.40 4.84 -4.50
N SER A 256 13.41 4.22 -5.13
CA SER A 256 13.30 2.77 -5.27
C SER A 256 14.50 2.12 -5.97
N GLU A 257 15.19 2.87 -6.82
CA GLU A 257 16.42 2.41 -7.49
C GLU A 257 17.64 2.41 -6.55
N ILE A 258 17.57 3.15 -5.44
CA ILE A 258 18.66 3.32 -4.47
C ILE A 258 18.16 2.93 -3.06
N PRO A 259 18.19 1.64 -2.67
CA PRO A 259 17.61 1.13 -1.42
C PRO A 259 18.10 1.79 -0.13
N ARG A 260 19.25 2.46 -0.15
CA ARG A 260 19.86 3.13 1.01
C ARG A 260 19.55 4.62 1.10
N ASP A 261 18.78 5.17 0.17
CA ASP A 261 18.61 6.60 0.05
C ASP A 261 17.57 7.19 1.01
N ARG A 262 16.70 6.34 1.57
CA ARG A 262 15.74 6.74 2.61
C ARG A 262 16.42 7.50 3.74
N ALA A 263 15.81 8.59 4.19
CA ALA A 263 16.39 9.46 5.21
C ALA A 263 15.32 10.09 6.10
N TRP A 264 15.66 10.21 7.38
CA TRP A 264 14.87 10.97 8.34
C TRP A 264 15.63 12.21 8.74
N TYR A 265 14.94 13.33 8.77
CA TYR A 265 15.48 14.63 9.10
C TYR A 265 14.76 15.20 10.32
N THR A 266 15.51 15.82 11.22
CA THR A 266 15.01 16.51 12.42
C THR A 266 15.48 17.97 12.42
N ARG A 267 14.86 18.82 13.24
CA ARG A 267 15.11 20.27 13.26
C ARG A 267 14.91 20.90 11.87
N VAL A 268 13.93 20.40 11.11
CA VAL A 268 13.67 20.90 9.76
C VAL A 268 13.01 22.26 9.85
N THR A 269 13.62 23.27 9.24
CA THR A 269 13.03 24.59 8.97
C THR A 269 12.78 24.70 7.45
N PRO A 270 12.06 25.72 6.96
CA PRO A 270 11.90 25.95 5.52
C PRO A 270 13.24 25.97 4.76
N GLU A 271 14.27 26.62 5.31
CA GLU A 271 15.59 26.70 4.70
C GLU A 271 16.28 25.34 4.65
N ILE A 272 16.08 24.51 5.67
CA ILE A 272 16.60 23.13 5.69
C ILE A 272 15.82 22.24 4.73
N ALA A 273 14.53 22.47 4.51
CA ALA A 273 13.74 21.75 3.51
C ALA A 273 14.30 21.97 2.10
N ASP A 274 14.59 23.24 1.74
CA ASP A 274 15.25 23.59 0.47
C ASP A 274 16.62 22.91 0.35
N LEU A 275 17.41 22.92 1.43
CA LEU A 275 18.72 22.28 1.48
C LEU A 275 18.65 20.76 1.28
N ILE A 276 17.67 20.09 1.88
CA ILE A 276 17.45 18.64 1.72
C ILE A 276 17.15 18.32 0.27
N VAL A 277 16.26 19.07 -0.39
CA VAL A 277 15.95 18.82 -1.81
C VAL A 277 17.20 19.01 -2.67
N LYS A 278 17.92 20.12 -2.47
CA LYS A 278 19.10 20.46 -3.28
C LYS A 278 20.28 19.52 -3.07
N GLU A 279 20.68 19.28 -1.82
CA GLU A 279 21.87 18.48 -1.51
C GLU A 279 21.59 16.99 -1.57
N HIS A 280 20.48 16.53 -0.96
CA HIS A 280 20.19 15.11 -0.85
C HIS A 280 19.45 14.59 -2.08
N ILE A 281 18.28 15.13 -2.39
CA ILE A 281 17.41 14.52 -3.41
C ILE A 281 17.97 14.74 -4.82
N VAL A 282 18.45 15.96 -5.12
CA VAL A 282 19.11 16.27 -6.40
C VAL A 282 20.58 15.84 -6.40
N GLY A 283 21.31 16.17 -5.33
CA GLY A 283 22.76 15.99 -5.27
C GLY A 283 23.25 14.63 -4.75
N GLY A 284 22.37 13.78 -4.23
CA GLY A 284 22.69 12.48 -3.62
C GLY A 284 23.37 12.56 -2.23
N ASN A 285 23.56 13.75 -1.67
CA ASN A 285 24.30 13.99 -0.43
C ASN A 285 23.37 14.31 0.74
N LYS A 286 23.24 13.38 1.69
CA LYS A 286 22.39 13.57 2.86
C LYS A 286 22.88 14.72 3.76
N VAL A 287 21.94 15.57 4.20
CA VAL A 287 22.23 16.72 5.08
C VAL A 287 22.53 16.24 6.50
N SER A 288 23.80 15.93 6.76
CA SER A 288 24.22 15.11 7.90
C SER A 288 23.87 15.71 9.28
N LYS A 289 23.94 17.04 9.41
CA LYS A 289 23.58 17.77 10.65
C LYS A 289 22.10 17.57 11.06
N HIS A 290 21.24 17.26 10.09
CA HIS A 290 19.80 17.10 10.31
C HIS A 290 19.37 15.63 10.27
N LEU A 291 20.23 14.71 9.85
CA LEU A 291 19.91 13.28 9.81
C LEU A 291 19.54 12.71 11.19
N TYR A 292 18.64 11.73 11.16
CA TYR A 292 18.23 10.96 12.32
C TYR A 292 18.10 9.46 11.99
N PRO A 293 18.59 8.56 12.85
CA PRO A 293 19.50 8.86 13.96
C PRO A 293 20.80 9.48 13.47
N GLN A 294 21.45 10.29 14.30
CA GLN A 294 22.83 10.69 14.04
C GLN A 294 23.69 9.40 14.03
N SER A 295 24.63 9.30 13.09
CA SER A 295 25.56 8.18 13.09
C SER A 295 26.28 8.16 14.43
N ILE A 296 26.01 7.15 15.25
CA ILE A 296 26.85 6.88 16.42
C ILE A 296 28.18 6.43 15.81
N SER A 297 29.21 7.28 15.90
CA SER A 297 30.58 6.78 15.80
C SER A 297 30.68 5.70 16.87
N LYS A 298 30.68 4.42 16.47
CA LYS A 298 31.05 3.36 17.40
C LYS A 298 32.44 3.75 17.94
N PRO A 299 32.62 3.89 19.26
CA PRO A 299 33.97 3.95 19.82
C PRO A 299 34.72 2.67 19.47
#